data_AF-A0A1F5QCU5-F1
#
_entry.id   AF-A0A1F5QCU5-F1
#
_cell.length_a   1.000
_cell.length_b   1.000
_cell.length_c   1.000
_cell.angle_alpha   90.00
_cell.angle_beta   90.00
_cell.angle_gamma   90.00
#
_symmetry.space_group_name_H-M   'P 1'
#
loop_
_entity.id
_entity.type
_entity.pdbx_description
1 polymer ?
#
loop_
_entity_poly.entity_id
_entity_poly.type
_entity_poly.pdbx_seq_one_letter_code
_entity_poly.pdbx_strand_id
1 'polypeptide(L)'
;MTSKQRTIYRFLITSAALLGLVIMSYLTYIHYANTSSFCDISKEVSCDVVTTSLYSEVFGLPVSVLGLGYFLMVLVISLRKMSPDKFRFLFMATAFALVPSLYLSYMEYFVIKSFCILCETSKILMFIILGVSYAAIRDRLQSLGRLLAPIIIGGLVISGITFFIQNGRVISEDYTDFVEHLNRRGWVYYKSYTCSNCKRQEKLLGEAYKGLNAVECHPKGPNGNPQLCLQKNITKTPTWLLEENGKVTVRLEGLQPIEELMKISGYENNKN
;
A
#
# COMPACT_ATOMS: atom_id res chain seq x y z
N MET A 1 -13.48 -11.47 -36.30
CA MET A 1 -14.24 -10.77 -35.23
C MET A 1 -15.35 -9.91 -35.84
N THR A 2 -16.60 -10.14 -35.43
CA THR A 2 -17.78 -9.40 -35.92
C THR A 2 -17.95 -8.05 -35.20
N SER A 3 -18.78 -7.16 -35.77
CA SER A 3 -19.13 -5.87 -35.15
C SER A 3 -19.76 -6.05 -33.75
N LYS A 4 -20.70 -7.00 -33.61
CA LYS A 4 -21.37 -7.32 -32.35
C LYS A 4 -20.41 -7.80 -31.26
N GLN A 5 -19.47 -8.69 -31.59
CA GLN A 5 -18.44 -9.16 -30.65
C GLN A 5 -17.55 -8.02 -30.15
N ARG A 6 -17.16 -7.12 -31.05
CA ARG A 6 -16.32 -5.96 -30.69
C ARG A 6 -17.03 -5.02 -29.70
N THR A 7 -18.33 -4.82 -29.85
CA THR A 7 -19.14 -4.02 -28.92
C THR A 7 -19.21 -4.67 -27.54
N ILE A 8 -19.40 -5.99 -27.47
CA ILE A 8 -19.44 -6.73 -26.20
C ILE A 8 -18.10 -6.63 -25.48
N TYR A 9 -16.98 -6.88 -26.18
CA TYR A 9 -15.64 -6.78 -25.56
C TYR A 9 -15.33 -5.37 -25.07
N ARG A 10 -15.70 -4.35 -25.85
CA ARG A 10 -15.55 -2.95 -25.43
C ARG A 10 -16.35 -2.67 -24.15
N PHE A 11 -17.60 -3.15 -24.08
CA PHE A 11 -18.43 -2.98 -22.90
C PHE A 11 -17.80 -3.61 -21.67
N LEU A 12 -17.38 -4.88 -21.76
CA LEU A 12 -16.72 -5.59 -20.65
C LEU A 12 -15.46 -4.88 -20.15
N ILE A 13 -14.57 -4.47 -21.07
CA ILE A 13 -13.34 -3.75 -20.72
C ILE A 13 -13.66 -2.39 -20.08
N THR A 14 -14.65 -1.66 -20.61
CA THR A 14 -15.03 -0.34 -20.08
C THR A 14 -15.61 -0.45 -18.68
N SER A 15 -16.50 -1.42 -18.43
CA SER A 15 -17.07 -1.68 -17.11
C SER A 15 -16.00 -2.09 -16.10
N ALA A 16 -15.08 -2.98 -16.49
CA ALA A 16 -13.96 -3.36 -15.64
C ALA A 16 -13.03 -2.18 -15.33
N ALA A 17 -12.78 -1.31 -16.31
CA ALA A 17 -11.94 -0.12 -16.12
C ALA A 17 -12.59 0.91 -15.18
N LEU A 18 -13.88 1.16 -15.32
CA LEU A 18 -14.62 2.06 -14.43
C LEU A 18 -14.60 1.55 -12.99
N LEU A 19 -14.90 0.27 -12.78
CA LEU A 19 -14.86 -0.31 -11.43
C LEU A 19 -13.45 -0.28 -10.84
N GLY A 20 -12.43 -0.59 -11.65
CA GLY A 20 -11.02 -0.50 -11.24
C GLY A 20 -10.60 0.92 -10.87
N LEU A 21 -11.06 1.94 -11.61
CA LEU A 21 -10.84 3.34 -11.26
C LEU A 21 -11.45 3.72 -9.92
N VAL A 22 -12.68 3.29 -9.64
CA VAL A 22 -13.33 3.55 -8.34
C VAL A 22 -12.52 2.92 -7.21
N ILE A 23 -12.12 1.65 -7.37
CA ILE A 23 -11.33 0.93 -6.38
C ILE A 23 -9.99 1.63 -6.12
N MET A 24 -9.24 1.96 -7.19
CA MET A 24 -7.91 2.57 -7.06
C MET A 24 -8.00 4.00 -6.53
N SER A 25 -9.03 4.76 -6.88
CA SER A 25 -9.27 6.09 -6.32
C SER A 25 -9.51 6.01 -4.81
N TYR A 26 -10.30 5.03 -4.37
CA TYR A 26 -10.56 4.83 -2.94
C TYR A 26 -9.30 4.37 -2.18
N LEU A 27 -8.52 3.44 -2.72
CA LEU A 27 -7.24 3.03 -2.12
C LEU A 27 -6.22 4.17 -2.08
N THR A 28 -6.21 5.03 -3.09
CA THR A 28 -5.37 6.24 -3.12
C THR A 28 -5.80 7.22 -2.02
N TYR A 29 -7.11 7.42 -1.85
CA TYR A 29 -7.63 8.25 -0.77
C TYR A 29 -7.23 7.70 0.60
N ILE A 30 -7.38 6.39 0.86
CA ILE A 30 -6.97 5.78 2.13
C ILE A 30 -5.47 5.97 2.38
N HIS A 31 -4.64 5.75 1.34
CA HIS A 31 -3.19 5.90 1.45
C HIS A 31 -2.79 7.29 1.94
N TYR A 32 -3.34 8.35 1.35
CA TYR A 32 -2.99 9.72 1.72
C TYR A 32 -3.73 10.24 2.96
N ALA A 33 -4.98 9.86 3.16
CA ALA A 33 -5.78 10.30 4.30
C ALA A 33 -5.44 9.55 5.60
N ASN A 34 -4.67 8.45 5.52
CA ASN A 34 -4.32 7.59 6.66
C ASN A 34 -5.53 7.21 7.53
N THR A 35 -6.67 6.97 6.87
CA THR A 35 -7.94 6.66 7.52
C THR A 35 -8.25 5.17 7.45
N SER A 36 -9.07 4.67 8.38
CA SER A 36 -9.56 3.29 8.34
C SER A 36 -10.37 3.02 7.07
N SER A 37 -10.10 1.91 6.40
CA SER A 37 -10.87 1.42 5.26
C SER A 37 -12.14 0.70 5.69
N PHE A 38 -13.18 0.66 4.85
CA PHE A 38 -14.38 -0.16 5.14
C PHE A 38 -14.07 -1.67 5.18
N CYS A 39 -12.97 -2.08 4.56
CA CYS A 39 -12.48 -3.46 4.52
C CYS A 39 -11.45 -3.76 5.62
N ASP A 40 -11.42 -2.97 6.70
CA ASP A 40 -10.64 -3.25 7.90
C ASP A 40 -11.44 -4.17 8.85
N ILE A 41 -11.55 -5.44 8.48
CA ILE A 41 -12.37 -6.43 9.20
C ILE A 41 -11.53 -7.12 10.29
N SER A 42 -10.28 -7.46 9.97
CA SER A 42 -9.35 -8.10 10.89
C SER A 42 -7.90 -7.71 10.56
N LYS A 43 -6.96 -8.11 11.42
CA LYS A 43 -5.52 -7.89 11.18
C LYS A 43 -5.05 -8.59 9.89
N GLU A 44 -5.66 -9.73 9.59
CA GLU A 44 -5.40 -10.57 8.42
C GLU A 44 -6.16 -10.10 7.17
N VAL A 45 -7.22 -9.31 7.32
CA VAL A 45 -8.03 -8.78 6.22
C VAL A 45 -8.23 -7.28 6.42
N SER A 46 -7.27 -6.51 5.93
CA SER A 46 -7.27 -5.04 6.04
C SER A 46 -6.62 -4.39 4.83
N CYS A 47 -7.41 -3.61 4.09
CA CYS A 47 -6.88 -2.80 2.99
C CYS A 47 -6.03 -1.63 3.50
N ASP A 48 -6.32 -1.12 4.70
CA ASP A 48 -5.54 -0.07 5.37
C ASP A 48 -4.10 -0.55 5.57
N VAL A 49 -3.91 -1.68 6.26
CA VAL A 49 -2.57 -2.24 6.53
C VAL A 49 -1.74 -2.43 5.27
N VAL A 50 -2.35 -2.92 4.19
CA VAL A 50 -1.67 -3.15 2.92
C VAL A 50 -1.34 -1.85 2.20
N THR A 51 -2.34 -0.97 1.99
CA THR A 51 -2.20 0.25 1.16
C THR A 51 -1.27 1.27 1.78
N THR A 52 -1.00 1.18 3.07
CA THR A 52 -0.14 2.10 3.79
C THR A 52 1.18 1.43 4.26
N SER A 53 1.42 0.17 3.90
CA SER A 53 2.68 -0.52 4.21
C SER A 53 3.88 0.07 3.47
N LEU A 54 5.10 -0.23 3.92
CA LEU A 54 6.34 0.10 3.18
C LEU A 54 6.36 -0.46 1.74
N TYR A 55 5.60 -1.53 1.48
CA TYR A 55 5.52 -2.18 0.17
C TYR A 55 4.47 -1.53 -0.75
N SER A 56 3.67 -0.59 -0.25
CA SER A 56 2.65 0.10 -1.04
C SER A 56 3.21 1.26 -1.87
N GLU A 57 4.51 1.51 -1.80
CA GLU A 57 5.21 2.46 -2.65
C GLU A 57 6.23 1.77 -3.55
N VAL A 58 6.29 2.21 -4.80
CA VAL A 58 7.25 1.76 -5.81
C VAL A 58 7.86 3.01 -6.46
N PHE A 59 9.18 3.17 -6.36
CA PHE A 59 9.91 4.37 -6.79
C PHE A 59 9.34 5.69 -6.19
N GLY A 60 8.85 5.64 -4.95
CA GLY A 60 8.25 6.80 -4.26
C GLY A 60 6.84 7.16 -4.72
N LEU A 61 6.23 6.36 -5.61
CA LEU A 61 4.84 6.50 -6.00
C LEU A 61 3.99 5.42 -5.35
N PRO A 62 2.83 5.75 -4.77
CA PRO A 62 1.93 4.74 -4.24
C PRO A 62 1.44 3.81 -5.36
N VAL A 63 1.40 2.51 -5.08
CA VAL A 63 0.88 1.48 -5.99
C VAL A 63 -0.56 1.79 -6.40
N SER A 64 -1.36 2.35 -5.49
CA SER A 64 -2.73 2.80 -5.75
C SER A 64 -2.80 3.86 -6.86
N VAL A 65 -1.83 4.78 -6.93
CA VAL A 65 -1.69 5.79 -7.99
C VAL A 65 -1.28 5.15 -9.31
N LEU A 66 -0.35 4.20 -9.29
CA LEU A 66 0.05 3.45 -10.49
C LEU A 66 -1.13 2.64 -11.06
N GLY A 67 -1.89 1.98 -10.18
CA GLY A 67 -3.11 1.27 -10.54
C GLY A 67 -4.19 2.20 -11.09
N LEU A 68 -4.36 3.39 -10.50
CA LEU A 68 -5.27 4.43 -11.00
C LEU A 68 -4.88 4.84 -12.43
N GLY A 69 -3.59 5.09 -12.67
CA GLY A 69 -3.07 5.42 -14.00
C GLY A 69 -3.31 4.30 -15.02
N TYR A 70 -3.12 3.04 -14.62
CA TYR A 70 -3.43 1.88 -15.45
C TYR A 70 -4.92 1.83 -15.85
N PHE A 71 -5.85 1.89 -14.89
CA PHE A 71 -7.28 1.82 -15.21
C PHE A 71 -7.78 3.04 -15.98
N LEU A 72 -7.19 4.22 -15.75
CA LEU A 72 -7.47 5.42 -16.55
C LEU A 72 -7.04 5.23 -18.01
N MET A 73 -5.84 4.68 -18.24
CA MET A 73 -5.34 4.36 -19.57
C MET A 73 -6.28 3.36 -20.28
N VAL A 74 -6.70 2.30 -19.61
CA VAL A 74 -7.63 1.31 -20.18
C VAL A 74 -8.96 1.98 -20.54
N LEU A 75 -9.52 2.81 -19.66
CA LEU A 75 -10.78 3.53 -19.91
C LEU A 75 -10.66 4.45 -21.14
N VAL A 76 -9.61 5.28 -21.22
CA VAL A 76 -9.41 6.21 -22.34
C VAL A 76 -9.31 5.46 -23.67
N ILE A 77 -8.61 4.32 -23.69
CA ILE A 77 -8.49 3.48 -24.89
C ILE A 77 -9.83 2.86 -25.26
N SER A 78 -10.60 2.35 -24.29
CA SER A 78 -11.88 1.67 -24.51
C SER A 78 -13.01 2.61 -24.91
N LEU A 79 -12.94 3.89 -24.53
CA LEU A 79 -13.90 4.92 -24.94
C LEU A 79 -13.80 5.23 -26.44
N ARG A 80 -12.62 5.05 -27.07
CA ARG A 80 -12.45 5.23 -28.52
C ARG A 80 -12.83 3.97 -29.29
N LYS A 81 -12.93 4.06 -30.63
CA LYS A 81 -13.18 2.90 -31.50
C LYS A 81 -12.11 1.83 -31.29
N MET A 82 -12.50 0.64 -30.85
CA MET A 82 -11.59 -0.48 -30.62
C MET A 82 -11.12 -1.08 -31.95
N SER A 83 -9.81 -1.15 -32.14
CA SER A 83 -9.15 -1.85 -33.24
C SER A 83 -8.38 -3.06 -32.71
N PRO A 84 -8.05 -4.05 -33.55
CA PRO A 84 -7.19 -5.18 -33.14
C PRO A 84 -5.88 -4.72 -32.48
N ASP A 85 -5.28 -3.62 -32.94
CA ASP A 85 -4.03 -3.09 -32.39
C ASP A 85 -4.21 -2.54 -30.97
N LYS A 86 -5.37 -1.93 -30.68
CA LYS A 86 -5.70 -1.51 -29.31
C LYS A 86 -5.91 -2.70 -28.38
N PHE A 87 -6.61 -3.76 -28.83
CA PHE A 87 -6.72 -4.99 -28.04
C PHE A 87 -5.36 -5.64 -27.79
N ARG A 88 -4.48 -5.62 -28.80
CA ARG A 88 -3.09 -6.09 -28.66
C ARG A 88 -2.32 -5.27 -27.64
N PHE A 89 -2.40 -3.94 -27.71
CA PHE A 89 -1.76 -3.06 -26.75
C PHE A 89 -2.27 -3.30 -25.33
N LEU A 90 -3.60 -3.37 -25.13
CA LEU A 90 -4.20 -3.66 -23.84
C LEU A 90 -3.74 -5.01 -23.30
N PHE A 91 -3.73 -6.06 -24.13
CA PHE A 91 -3.23 -7.37 -23.73
C PHE A 91 -1.77 -7.31 -23.25
N MET A 92 -0.87 -6.65 -24.00
CA MET A 92 0.54 -6.51 -23.63
C MET A 92 0.74 -5.67 -22.36
N ALA A 93 0.05 -4.53 -22.27
CA ALA A 93 0.13 -3.62 -21.13
C ALA A 93 -0.42 -4.28 -19.85
N THR A 94 -1.55 -4.98 -19.94
CA THR A 94 -2.14 -5.71 -18.81
C THR A 94 -1.27 -6.91 -18.41
N ALA A 95 -0.71 -7.66 -19.36
CA ALA A 95 0.21 -8.76 -19.06
C ALA A 95 1.43 -8.26 -18.31
N PHE A 96 2.02 -7.15 -18.77
CA PHE A 96 3.14 -6.49 -18.09
C PHE A 96 2.77 -6.04 -16.68
N ALA A 97 1.67 -5.30 -16.53
CA ALA A 97 1.24 -4.75 -15.24
C ALA A 97 0.82 -5.82 -14.22
N LEU A 98 0.33 -6.98 -14.67
CA LEU A 98 -0.02 -8.10 -13.78
C LEU A 98 1.21 -8.71 -13.09
N VAL A 99 2.38 -8.72 -13.72
CA VAL A 99 3.59 -9.33 -13.13
C VAL A 99 3.99 -8.66 -11.80
N PRO A 100 4.21 -7.33 -11.72
CA PRO A 100 4.47 -6.67 -10.44
C PRO A 100 3.26 -6.70 -9.50
N SER A 101 2.03 -6.70 -10.01
CA SER A 101 0.84 -6.84 -9.16
C SER A 101 0.77 -8.19 -8.44
N LEU A 102 1.20 -9.29 -9.09
CA LEU A 102 1.28 -10.63 -8.48
C LEU A 102 2.42 -10.73 -7.48
N TYR A 103 3.53 -10.04 -7.73
CA TYR A 103 4.58 -9.86 -6.72
C TYR A 103 4.04 -9.18 -5.46
N LEU A 104 3.20 -8.15 -5.61
CA LEU A 104 2.57 -7.50 -4.46
C LEU A 104 1.58 -8.43 -3.74
N SER A 105 0.84 -9.30 -4.45
CA SER A 105 0.04 -10.36 -3.79
C SER A 105 0.91 -11.29 -2.94
N TYR A 106 2.08 -11.67 -3.45
CA TYR A 106 3.04 -12.46 -2.68
C TYR A 106 3.48 -11.71 -1.41
N MET A 107 3.77 -10.41 -1.52
CA MET A 107 4.12 -9.59 -0.35
C MET A 107 2.97 -9.47 0.65
N GLU A 108 1.75 -9.23 0.18
CA GLU A 108 0.53 -9.19 1.01
C GLU A 108 0.38 -10.46 1.85
N TYR A 109 0.50 -11.63 1.22
CA TYR A 109 0.26 -12.91 1.88
C TYR A 109 1.41 -13.36 2.79
N PHE A 110 2.66 -13.32 2.30
CA PHE A 110 3.79 -13.93 3.00
C PHE A 110 4.52 -12.97 3.95
N VAL A 111 4.56 -11.68 3.62
CA VAL A 111 5.39 -10.69 4.33
C VAL A 111 4.55 -9.74 5.18
N ILE A 112 3.50 -9.15 4.63
CA ILE A 112 2.57 -8.27 5.35
C ILE A 112 1.64 -9.10 6.24
N LYS A 113 1.27 -10.31 5.78
CA LYS A 113 0.30 -11.21 6.42
C LYS A 113 -1.06 -10.55 6.59
N SER A 114 -1.43 -9.72 5.61
CA SER A 114 -2.74 -9.06 5.54
C SER A 114 -3.21 -9.03 4.09
N PHE A 115 -4.49 -9.35 3.90
CA PHE A 115 -5.14 -9.51 2.62
C PHE A 115 -5.97 -8.27 2.28
N CYS A 116 -5.66 -7.62 1.17
CA CYS A 116 -6.45 -6.47 0.69
C CYS A 116 -7.47 -6.92 -0.35
N ILE A 117 -8.73 -7.03 0.06
CA ILE A 117 -9.85 -7.42 -0.82
C ILE A 117 -9.93 -6.53 -2.06
N LEU A 118 -9.64 -5.23 -1.91
CA LEU A 118 -9.70 -4.26 -2.99
C LEU A 118 -8.55 -4.40 -3.99
N CYS A 119 -7.32 -4.63 -3.52
CA CYS A 119 -6.19 -4.92 -4.39
C CYS A 119 -6.44 -6.20 -5.20
N GLU A 120 -6.92 -7.25 -4.54
CA GLU A 120 -7.20 -8.53 -5.20
C GLU A 120 -8.37 -8.44 -6.18
N THR A 121 -9.42 -7.69 -5.83
CA THR A 121 -10.52 -7.40 -6.76
C THR A 121 -10.00 -6.67 -7.99
N SER A 122 -9.10 -5.70 -7.83
CA SER A 122 -8.50 -5.00 -8.97
C SER A 122 -7.68 -5.94 -9.87
N LYS A 123 -6.97 -6.93 -9.29
CA LYS A 123 -6.23 -7.96 -10.04
C LYS A 123 -7.19 -8.85 -10.82
N ILE A 124 -8.34 -9.22 -10.24
CA ILE A 124 -9.40 -9.95 -10.96
C ILE A 124 -9.90 -9.14 -12.17
N LEU A 125 -10.12 -7.83 -12.02
CA LEU A 125 -10.51 -6.96 -13.14
C LEU A 125 -9.43 -6.90 -14.22
N MET A 126 -8.15 -6.88 -13.84
CA MET A 126 -7.03 -6.98 -14.79
C MET A 126 -7.04 -8.31 -15.54
N PHE A 127 -7.29 -9.45 -14.87
CA PHE A 127 -7.42 -10.75 -15.54
C PHE A 127 -8.60 -10.79 -16.51
N ILE A 128 -9.73 -10.15 -16.18
CA ILE A 128 -10.86 -10.01 -17.11
C ILE A 128 -10.45 -9.21 -18.35
N ILE A 129 -9.78 -8.07 -18.17
CA ILE A 129 -9.28 -7.24 -19.29
C ILE A 129 -8.30 -8.04 -20.16
N LEU A 130 -7.39 -8.80 -19.53
CA LEU A 130 -6.43 -9.66 -20.23
C LEU A 130 -7.15 -10.74 -21.05
N GLY A 131 -8.11 -11.45 -20.45
CA GLY A 131 -8.85 -12.53 -21.09
C GLY A 131 -9.73 -12.05 -22.25
N VAL A 132 -10.42 -10.93 -22.08
CA VAL A 132 -11.22 -10.32 -23.16
C VAL A 132 -10.31 -9.82 -24.29
N SER A 133 -9.18 -9.19 -23.96
CA SER A 133 -8.22 -8.73 -24.96
C SER A 133 -7.59 -9.90 -25.73
N TYR A 134 -7.23 -10.99 -25.02
CA TYR A 134 -6.78 -12.24 -25.61
C TYR A 134 -7.83 -12.83 -26.56
N ALA A 135 -9.08 -12.97 -26.12
CA ALA A 135 -10.16 -13.52 -26.94
C ALA A 135 -10.37 -12.69 -28.23
N ALA A 136 -10.20 -11.37 -28.16
CA ALA A 136 -10.32 -10.48 -29.31
C ALA A 136 -9.18 -10.62 -30.34
N ILE A 137 -8.01 -11.11 -29.93
CA ILE A 137 -6.80 -11.21 -30.78
C ILE A 137 -6.25 -12.63 -30.93
N ARG A 138 -6.90 -13.65 -30.35
CA ARG A 138 -6.39 -15.04 -30.25
C ARG A 138 -5.86 -15.59 -31.58
N ASP A 139 -6.57 -15.30 -32.68
CA ASP A 139 -6.21 -15.79 -34.02
C ASP A 139 -4.93 -15.13 -34.57
N ARG A 140 -4.59 -13.93 -34.09
CA ARG A 140 -3.33 -13.23 -34.41
C ARG A 140 -2.20 -13.58 -33.41
N LEU A 141 -2.55 -14.05 -32.21
CA LEU A 141 -1.61 -14.24 -31.10
C LEU A 141 -0.75 -15.51 -31.22
N GLN A 142 -1.18 -16.52 -31.98
CA GLN A 142 -0.37 -17.72 -32.27
C GLN A 142 0.99 -17.36 -32.92
N SER A 143 1.06 -16.26 -33.66
CA SER A 143 2.31 -15.73 -34.24
C SER A 143 3.17 -14.91 -33.25
N LEU A 144 2.65 -14.67 -32.04
CA LEU A 144 3.11 -13.64 -31.11
C LEU A 144 3.65 -14.18 -29.79
N GLY A 145 3.70 -15.50 -29.59
CA GLY A 145 4.23 -16.12 -28.37
C GLY A 145 5.64 -15.67 -28.00
N ARG A 146 6.48 -15.34 -29.01
CA ARG A 146 7.83 -14.78 -28.82
C ARG A 146 7.84 -13.39 -28.17
N LEU A 147 6.74 -12.63 -28.27
CA LEU A 147 6.63 -11.28 -27.70
C LEU A 147 6.12 -11.27 -26.26
N LEU A 148 5.63 -12.41 -25.73
CA LEU A 148 5.25 -12.54 -24.32
C LEU A 148 6.46 -12.70 -23.40
N ALA A 149 7.46 -13.47 -23.82
CA ALA A 149 8.68 -13.70 -23.06
C ALA A 149 9.39 -12.39 -22.61
N PRO A 150 9.67 -11.39 -23.47
CA PRO A 150 10.32 -10.16 -23.02
C PRO A 150 9.46 -9.33 -22.08
N ILE A 151 8.12 -9.38 -22.21
CA ILE A 151 7.20 -8.69 -21.29
C ILE A 151 7.26 -9.31 -19.90
N ILE A 152 7.19 -10.63 -19.83
CA ILE A 152 7.27 -11.37 -18.57
C ILE A 152 8.63 -11.14 -17.92
N ILE A 153 9.72 -11.23 -18.69
CA ILE A 153 11.07 -10.97 -18.21
C ILE A 153 11.17 -9.52 -17.69
N GLY A 154 10.71 -8.53 -18.44
CA GLY A 154 10.72 -7.13 -18.01
C GLY A 154 9.91 -6.91 -16.72
N GLY A 155 8.73 -7.51 -16.63
CA GLY A 155 7.92 -7.49 -15.42
C GLY A 155 8.63 -8.13 -14.22
N LEU A 156 9.27 -9.29 -14.41
CA LEU A 156 10.02 -9.99 -13.37
C LEU A 156 11.24 -9.18 -12.91
N VAL A 157 11.96 -8.55 -13.83
CA VAL A 157 13.09 -7.67 -13.53
C VAL A 157 12.62 -6.49 -12.67
N ILE A 158 11.51 -5.85 -13.03
CA ILE A 158 10.93 -4.74 -12.25
C ILE A 158 10.49 -5.22 -10.87
N SER A 159 9.83 -6.36 -10.76
CA SER A 159 9.48 -6.96 -9.46
C SER A 159 10.71 -7.22 -8.60
N GLY A 160 11.78 -7.74 -9.20
CA GLY A 160 13.06 -7.97 -8.53
C GLY A 160 13.71 -6.68 -8.03
N ILE A 161 13.81 -5.66 -8.89
CA ILE A 161 14.34 -4.34 -8.50
C ILE A 161 13.50 -3.75 -7.36
N THR A 162 12.17 -3.81 -7.49
CA THR A 162 11.23 -3.32 -6.48
C THR A 162 11.42 -4.05 -5.15
N PHE A 163 11.58 -5.37 -5.17
CA PHE A 163 11.90 -6.18 -4.00
C PHE A 163 13.18 -5.71 -3.30
N PHE A 164 14.26 -5.49 -4.05
CA PHE A 164 15.53 -5.05 -3.46
C PHE A 164 15.45 -3.63 -2.90
N ILE A 165 14.73 -2.72 -3.56
CA ILE A 165 14.52 -1.36 -3.03
C ILE A 165 13.69 -1.40 -1.75
N GLN A 166 12.57 -2.14 -1.76
CA GLN A 166 11.64 -2.22 -0.63
C GLN A 166 12.28 -2.94 0.57
N ASN A 167 12.97 -4.06 0.36
CA ASN A 167 13.63 -4.78 1.45
C ASN A 167 14.98 -4.17 1.83
N GLY A 168 15.67 -3.49 0.91
CA GLY A 168 16.86 -2.71 1.22
C GLY A 168 16.56 -1.60 2.23
N ARG A 169 15.41 -0.92 2.10
CA ARG A 169 14.92 0.04 3.11
C ARG A 169 14.63 -0.61 4.47
N VAL A 170 14.15 -1.86 4.50
CA VAL A 170 13.89 -2.60 5.75
C VAL A 170 15.18 -3.09 6.43
N ILE A 171 16.30 -3.15 5.70
CA ILE A 171 17.57 -3.68 6.20
C ILE A 171 18.53 -2.59 6.76
N SER A 172 18.29 -1.28 6.57
CA SER A 172 19.40 -0.30 6.73
C SER A 172 19.30 0.83 7.75
N GLU A 173 18.28 0.99 8.60
CA GLU A 173 18.30 2.04 9.63
C GLU A 173 18.07 1.51 11.05
N ASP A 174 19.16 1.47 11.82
CA ASP A 174 19.11 1.35 13.26
C ASP A 174 18.64 2.69 13.87
N TYR A 175 17.41 2.68 14.38
CA TYR A 175 16.77 3.82 15.04
C TYR A 175 16.94 3.83 16.57
N THR A 176 17.83 3.02 17.13
CA THR A 176 18.05 2.95 18.59
C THR A 176 18.37 4.32 19.17
N ASP A 177 19.33 5.04 18.57
CA ASP A 177 19.72 6.40 18.99
C ASP A 177 18.55 7.40 18.91
N PHE A 178 17.71 7.27 17.89
CA PHE A 178 16.54 8.11 17.69
C PHE A 178 15.48 7.84 18.76
N VAL A 179 15.21 6.57 19.08
CA VAL A 179 14.28 6.17 20.14
C VAL A 179 14.78 6.66 21.51
N GLU A 180 16.07 6.56 21.78
CA GLU A 180 16.67 7.12 23.00
C GLU A 180 16.52 8.64 23.08
N HIS A 181 16.71 9.35 21.96
CA HIS A 181 16.47 10.79 21.88
C HIS A 181 15.04 11.16 22.21
N LEU A 182 14.05 10.46 21.63
CA LEU A 182 12.63 10.66 21.92
C LEU A 182 12.36 10.51 23.42
N ASN A 183 12.86 9.43 24.03
CA ASN A 183 12.70 9.17 25.45
C ASN A 183 13.33 10.28 26.32
N ARG A 184 14.56 10.72 26.00
CA ARG A 184 15.25 11.79 26.74
C ARG A 184 14.51 13.13 26.65
N ARG A 185 13.89 13.42 25.51
CA ARG A 185 13.09 14.63 25.30
C ARG A 185 11.71 14.56 25.97
N GLY A 186 11.29 13.41 26.46
CA GLY A 186 9.98 13.24 27.11
C GLY A 186 8.83 12.95 26.13
N TRP A 187 9.14 12.42 24.94
CA TRP A 187 8.10 11.88 24.06
C TRP A 187 7.54 10.57 24.63
N VAL A 188 6.21 10.44 24.57
CA VAL A 188 5.48 9.23 24.98
C VAL A 188 4.56 8.79 23.86
N TYR A 189 4.64 7.50 23.52
CA TYR A 189 3.87 6.86 22.47
C TYR A 189 2.67 6.09 23.03
N TYR A 190 1.47 6.61 22.84
CA TYR A 190 0.22 5.98 23.25
C TYR A 190 -0.30 5.07 22.14
N LYS A 191 -0.49 3.79 22.47
CA LYS A 191 -0.84 2.76 21.50
C LYS A 191 -1.96 1.85 21.98
N SER A 192 -2.44 1.00 21.08
CA SER A 192 -3.29 -0.14 21.42
C SER A 192 -2.77 -1.40 20.74
N TYR A 193 -2.75 -2.55 21.43
CA TYR A 193 -2.33 -3.82 20.81
C TYR A 193 -3.28 -4.29 19.68
N THR A 194 -4.49 -3.74 19.62
CA THR A 194 -5.45 -3.97 18.54
C THR A 194 -5.32 -2.98 17.39
N CYS A 195 -4.61 -1.87 17.58
CA CYS A 195 -4.49 -0.80 16.60
C CYS A 195 -3.54 -1.16 15.44
N SER A 196 -4.05 -1.13 14.22
CA SER A 196 -3.32 -1.43 12.97
C SER A 196 -2.17 -0.44 12.76
N ASN A 197 -2.46 0.86 12.83
CA ASN A 197 -1.49 1.94 12.68
C ASN A 197 -0.38 1.90 13.73
N CYS A 198 -0.67 1.39 14.92
CA CYS A 198 0.31 1.26 15.98
C CYS A 198 1.36 0.22 15.61
N LYS A 199 0.93 -0.96 15.15
CA LYS A 199 1.83 -2.00 14.64
C LYS A 199 2.66 -1.54 13.43
N ARG A 200 2.07 -0.70 12.58
CA ARG A 200 2.77 -0.12 11.43
C ARG A 200 3.89 0.81 11.88
N GLN A 201 3.61 1.70 12.83
CA GLN A 201 4.62 2.58 13.43
C GLN A 201 5.76 1.77 14.07
N GLU A 202 5.41 0.71 14.81
CA GLU A 202 6.38 -0.20 15.43
C GLU A 202 7.28 -0.87 14.38
N LYS A 203 6.70 -1.28 13.24
CA LYS A 203 7.45 -1.87 12.13
C LYS A 203 8.40 -0.86 11.46
N LEU A 204 8.03 0.41 11.37
CA LEU A 204 8.90 1.47 10.85
C LEU A 204 10.13 1.67 11.74
N LEU A 205 9.95 1.63 13.06
CA LEU A 205 11.04 1.73 14.04
C LEU A 205 11.86 0.44 14.19
N GLY A 206 11.40 -0.68 13.60
CA GLY A 206 12.06 -1.98 13.69
C GLY A 206 12.25 -2.44 15.13
N GLU A 207 13.40 -3.03 15.42
CA GLU A 207 13.74 -3.52 16.76
C GLU A 207 13.86 -2.40 17.81
N ALA A 208 14.23 -1.18 17.39
CA ALA A 208 14.39 -0.03 18.28
C ALA A 208 13.09 0.34 19.01
N TYR A 209 11.92 0.03 18.44
CA TYR A 209 10.63 0.25 19.08
C TYR A 209 10.55 -0.33 20.50
N LYS A 210 11.22 -1.45 20.78
CA LYS A 210 11.19 -2.10 22.09
C LYS A 210 11.74 -1.21 23.21
N GLY A 211 12.61 -0.25 22.88
CA GLY A 211 13.15 0.74 23.81
C GLY A 211 12.29 2.00 23.97
N LEU A 212 11.23 2.17 23.19
CA LEU A 212 10.42 3.39 23.18
C LEU A 212 9.51 3.47 24.40
N ASN A 213 9.45 4.65 25.03
CA ASN A 213 8.49 4.95 26.08
C ASN A 213 7.06 4.89 25.52
N ALA A 214 6.38 3.76 25.72
CA ALA A 214 5.06 3.49 25.18
C ALA A 214 4.04 3.17 26.27
N VAL A 215 2.80 3.64 26.09
CA VAL A 215 1.66 3.34 26.97
C VAL A 215 0.62 2.54 26.19
N GLU A 216 0.27 1.37 26.70
CA GLU A 216 -0.79 0.53 26.14
C GLU A 216 -2.15 0.97 26.68
N CYS A 217 -3.00 1.53 25.81
CA CYS A 217 -4.30 2.08 26.18
C CYS A 217 -5.43 1.06 26.20
N HIS A 218 -5.24 -0.14 25.68
CA HIS A 218 -6.29 -1.16 25.70
C HIS A 218 -6.23 -1.98 27.01
N PRO A 219 -7.35 -2.18 27.73
CA PRO A 219 -7.35 -2.88 29.02
C PRO A 219 -6.89 -4.35 28.94
N LYS A 220 -7.16 -5.01 27.82
CA LYS A 220 -6.67 -6.38 27.53
C LYS A 220 -5.27 -6.44 26.92
N GLY A 221 -4.62 -5.29 26.73
CA GLY A 221 -3.27 -5.23 26.19
C GLY A 221 -2.23 -5.61 27.25
N PRO A 222 -1.05 -6.11 26.85
CA PRO A 222 0.04 -6.38 27.78
C PRO A 222 0.41 -5.10 28.55
N ASN A 223 0.41 -5.17 29.89
CA ASN A 223 0.69 -4.03 30.77
C ASN A 223 -0.17 -2.78 30.48
N GLY A 224 -1.44 -2.98 30.10
CA GLY A 224 -2.36 -1.90 29.76
C GLY A 224 -2.60 -0.92 30.91
N ASN A 225 -2.60 0.38 30.60
CA ASN A 225 -2.91 1.49 31.50
C ASN A 225 -3.98 2.43 30.88
N PRO A 226 -5.23 1.95 30.73
CA PRO A 226 -6.30 2.74 30.12
C PRO A 226 -6.64 4.01 30.93
N GLN A 227 -6.45 3.99 32.26
CA GLN A 227 -6.73 5.16 33.11
C GLN A 227 -5.82 6.34 32.76
N LEU A 228 -4.53 6.09 32.55
CA LEU A 228 -3.60 7.13 32.12
C LEU A 228 -3.99 7.69 30.74
N CYS A 229 -4.41 6.82 29.81
CA CYS A 229 -4.86 7.26 28.49
C CYS A 229 -6.11 8.14 28.55
N LEU A 230 -7.07 7.80 29.42
CA LEU A 230 -8.24 8.64 29.68
C LEU A 230 -7.85 9.99 30.30
N GLN A 231 -6.96 9.98 31.30
CA GLN A 231 -6.45 11.21 31.94
C GLN A 231 -5.75 12.13 30.92
N LYS A 232 -5.04 11.55 29.95
CA LYS A 232 -4.34 12.27 28.88
C LYS A 232 -5.24 12.56 27.68
N ASN A 233 -6.55 12.30 27.76
CA ASN A 233 -7.53 12.51 26.69
C ASN A 233 -7.09 11.87 25.35
N ILE A 234 -6.64 10.61 25.40
CA ILE A 234 -6.31 9.84 24.20
C ILE A 234 -7.60 9.26 23.62
N THR A 235 -8.03 9.79 22.47
CA THR A 235 -9.23 9.34 21.76
C THR A 235 -8.92 8.42 20.58
N LYS A 236 -7.69 8.48 20.06
CA LYS A 236 -7.19 7.68 18.94
C LYS A 236 -5.80 7.13 19.24
N THR A 237 -5.48 5.98 18.65
CA THR A 237 -4.13 5.42 18.68
C THR A 237 -3.65 5.13 17.26
N PRO A 238 -2.35 5.30 16.96
CA PRO A 238 -1.33 5.82 17.87
C PRO A 238 -1.50 7.33 18.11
N THR A 239 -1.03 7.80 19.26
CA THR A 239 -0.89 9.23 19.59
C THR A 239 0.47 9.45 20.23
N TRP A 240 1.19 10.48 19.79
CA TRP A 240 2.46 10.89 20.36
C TRP A 240 2.26 12.18 21.15
N LEU A 241 2.70 12.19 22.41
CA LEU A 241 2.71 13.40 23.23
C LEU A 241 4.15 13.76 23.60
N LEU A 242 4.48 15.04 23.52
CA LEU A 242 5.68 15.58 24.16
C LEU A 242 5.29 16.19 25.50
N GLU A 243 5.94 15.75 26.57
CA GLU A 243 5.70 16.26 27.92
C GLU A 243 6.91 17.03 28.44
N GLU A 244 6.73 18.33 28.66
CA GLU A 244 7.72 19.19 29.31
C GLU A 244 7.17 19.66 30.65
N ASN A 245 7.88 19.40 31.75
CA ASN A 245 7.46 19.76 33.11
C ASN A 245 6.05 19.25 33.48
N GLY A 246 5.68 18.06 33.00
CA GLY A 246 4.39 17.42 33.28
C GLY A 246 3.20 18.01 32.50
N LYS A 247 3.44 18.94 31.57
CA LYS A 247 2.42 19.47 30.65
C LYS A 247 2.68 18.98 29.23
N VAL A 248 1.59 18.64 28.56
CA VAL A 248 1.63 18.28 27.13
C VAL A 248 1.87 19.56 26.33
N THR A 249 3.00 19.62 25.63
CA THR A 249 3.37 20.76 24.77
C THR A 249 3.10 20.47 23.29
N VAL A 250 3.19 19.20 22.89
CA VAL A 250 2.91 18.76 21.52
C VAL A 250 2.03 17.51 21.55
N ARG A 251 1.09 17.43 20.61
CA ARG A 251 0.25 16.25 20.34
C ARG A 251 0.26 15.95 18.85
N LEU A 252 0.63 14.73 18.48
CA LEU A 252 0.52 14.21 17.12
C LEU A 252 -0.39 12.98 17.15
N GLU A 253 -1.46 12.99 16.37
CA GLU A 253 -2.39 11.85 16.27
C GLU A 253 -2.16 11.09 14.97
N GLY A 254 -2.26 9.75 15.05
CA GLY A 254 -2.07 8.87 13.90
C GLY A 254 -0.61 8.46 13.67
N LEU A 255 -0.41 7.64 12.65
CA LEU A 255 0.90 7.18 12.21
C LEU A 255 1.76 8.36 11.75
N GLN A 256 3.01 8.41 12.20
CA GLN A 256 3.98 9.44 11.87
C GLN A 256 5.11 8.86 11.00
N PRO A 257 5.41 9.45 9.83
CA PRO A 257 6.65 9.16 9.10
C PRO A 257 7.87 9.40 10.01
N ILE A 258 8.92 8.58 9.88
CA ILE A 258 10.08 8.65 10.78
C ILE A 258 10.83 9.98 10.61
N GLU A 259 10.99 10.44 9.37
CA GLU A 259 11.68 11.68 9.04
C GLU A 259 10.97 12.92 9.61
N GLU A 260 9.63 12.91 9.59
CA GLU A 260 8.83 13.99 10.17
C GLU A 260 8.93 13.98 11.69
N LEU A 261 8.89 12.80 12.31
CA LEU A 261 9.06 12.64 13.76
C LEU A 261 10.47 13.06 14.20
N MET A 262 11.51 12.75 13.43
CA MET A 262 12.88 13.23 13.66
C MET A 262 12.96 14.75 13.60
N LYS A 263 12.36 15.36 12.57
CA LYS A 263 12.34 16.82 12.41
C LYS A 263 11.62 17.52 13.57
N ILE A 264 10.43 17.04 13.95
CA ILE A 264 9.62 17.64 15.02
C ILE A 264 10.27 17.44 16.41
N SER A 265 10.91 16.29 16.63
CA SER A 265 11.62 16.03 17.88
C SER A 265 12.99 16.72 17.98
N GLY A 266 13.43 17.41 16.92
CA GLY A 266 14.74 18.05 16.85
C GLY A 266 15.88 17.03 16.93
N TYR A 267 15.68 15.84 16.37
CA TYR A 267 16.73 14.84 16.23
C TYR A 267 17.63 15.19 15.05
N GLU A 268 18.92 15.32 15.31
CA GLU A 268 19.95 15.47 14.28
C GLU A 268 20.62 14.11 14.08
N ASN A 269 20.50 13.55 12.87
CA ASN A 269 21.12 12.27 12.56
C ASN A 269 22.63 12.47 12.38
N ASN A 270 23.42 12.04 13.38
CA ASN A 270 24.89 12.16 13.34
C ASN A 270 25.57 11.15 12.40
N LYS A 271 24.82 10.41 11.58
CA LYS A 271 25.35 9.51 10.57
C LYS A 271 25.67 10.29 9.29
N ASN A 272 26.88 10.86 9.24
CA ASN A 272 27.58 11.18 7.98
C ASN A 272 28.14 9.90 7.36
#